data_AF-A0AA95I2C6-F1
#
_entry.id   AF-A0AA95I2C6-F1
#
_cell.length_a   1.000
_cell.length_b   1.000
_cell.length_c   1.000
_cell.angle_alpha   90.00
_cell.angle_beta   90.00
_cell.angle_gamma   90.00
#
_symmetry.space_group_name_H-M   'P 1'
#
loop_
_entity.id
_entity.type
_entity.pdbx_description
1 polymer ?
#
loop_
_entity_poly.entity_id
_entity_poly.type
_entity_poly.pdbx_seq_one_letter_code
_entity_poly.pdbx_strand_id
1 'polypeptide(L)'
;MKKVFVAFLFAAAFCFIAVLPASAEGYTIRLGGQDRFEVAVNVSKKGWTSANTVILANYDAYADALAAAPLAYKYNAPILLTQPGVLTAATKAEIDRLNATNVIAVGGSASISDSVLSEVRKMGLKTERISGANRFEVANNIALRVGKSSKVVLAYGLNFPDALAIAPYAARNGYPILLTNTNTLPGSTKAIIDQWGVSQTIIVGGEGSISRNVYNSVPNPYRIDGRNRFEVAANIANKYFSTRSQSSIATGMTFADALTGAVFAAKRNEPILLTTATSVPTETRSAIINNGYQSFFVYGGPGSVSEGIFNSLAISVVGKTIMIDAGHGGTDPGASGYTSGGTKLVEKDLVLDMSKRIQSRLTSSMSKVLMTRTGDTYPTLNERVAKANSSGADIFVSMHVNSYSTSSPHGTETWWNSTYESADSQLLAEEIQKELIATLGTYNRGVKHGDFRVIKDTKIPSVLVEVAFVSNKDDADLLANSTFRQKAADAVYRGIINYFNKQ
;
A
#
# COMPACT_ATOMS: atom_id res chain seq x y z
N MET A 1 5.41 75.96 -19.41
CA MET A 1 6.12 74.71 -19.08
C MET A 1 5.74 74.25 -17.68
N LYS A 2 4.78 73.33 -17.54
CA LYS A 2 4.50 72.58 -16.31
C LYS A 2 4.12 71.16 -16.75
N LYS A 3 5.00 70.20 -16.49
CA LYS A 3 4.77 68.77 -16.75
C LYS A 3 3.92 68.23 -15.60
N VAL A 4 2.71 67.76 -15.89
CA VAL A 4 1.87 67.02 -14.94
C VAL A 4 2.22 65.55 -15.06
N PHE A 5 2.83 65.00 -14.02
CA PHE A 5 3.05 63.56 -13.85
C PHE A 5 1.75 62.94 -13.35
N VAL A 6 1.12 62.09 -14.17
CA VAL A 6 0.01 61.23 -13.73
C VAL A 6 0.62 59.89 -13.31
N ALA A 7 0.65 59.63 -12.01
CA ALA A 7 1.05 58.34 -11.46
C ALA A 7 -0.15 57.38 -11.48
N PHE A 8 -0.06 56.31 -12.28
CA PHE A 8 -1.01 55.21 -12.24
C PHE A 8 -0.68 54.30 -11.05
N LEU A 9 -1.54 54.32 -10.01
CA LEU A 9 -1.54 53.31 -8.96
C LEU A 9 -2.15 52.01 -9.52
N PHE A 10 -1.30 51.01 -9.80
CA PHE A 10 -1.74 49.63 -10.01
C PHE A 10 -1.92 48.96 -8.64
N ALA A 11 -3.15 48.91 -8.14
CA ALA A 11 -3.51 48.07 -6.99
C ALA A 11 -3.71 46.63 -7.48
N ALA A 12 -2.65 45.82 -7.46
CA ALA A 12 -2.74 44.39 -7.70
C ALA A 12 -3.29 43.71 -6.43
N ALA A 13 -4.59 43.44 -6.41
CA ALA A 13 -5.21 42.61 -5.39
C ALA A 13 -4.79 41.14 -5.60
N PHE A 14 -3.71 40.72 -4.92
CA PHE A 14 -3.35 39.30 -4.81
C PHE A 14 -4.34 38.61 -3.88
N CYS A 15 -5.40 38.03 -4.46
CA CYS A 15 -6.28 37.12 -3.76
C CYS A 15 -5.56 35.78 -3.60
N PHE A 16 -4.90 35.57 -2.47
CA PHE A 16 -4.38 34.25 -2.08
C PHE A 16 -5.57 33.36 -1.73
N ILE A 17 -6.06 32.59 -2.71
CA ILE A 17 -6.90 31.43 -2.41
C ILE A 17 -5.97 30.38 -1.83
N ALA A 18 -5.97 30.24 -0.50
CA ALA A 18 -5.37 29.10 0.16
C ALA A 18 -6.15 27.84 -0.27
N VAL A 19 -5.66 27.14 -1.28
CA VAL A 19 -6.09 25.78 -1.57
C VAL A 19 -5.51 24.92 -0.44
N LEU A 20 -6.30 24.71 0.61
CA LEU A 20 -6.00 23.63 1.55
C LEU A 20 -6.02 22.33 0.74
N PRO A 21 -4.95 21.52 0.75
CA PRO A 21 -5.04 20.20 0.18
C PRO A 21 -6.09 19.44 1.00
N ALA A 22 -7.25 19.17 0.40
CA ALA A 22 -8.16 18.18 0.94
C ALA A 22 -7.38 16.87 0.98
N SER A 23 -6.97 16.42 2.17
CA SER A 23 -6.47 15.07 2.36
C SER A 23 -7.66 14.15 2.11
N ALA A 24 -7.81 13.67 0.88
CA ALA A 24 -8.76 12.62 0.59
C ALA A 24 -8.42 11.44 1.52
N GLU A 25 -9.35 11.07 2.40
CA GLU A 25 -9.28 9.86 3.20
C GLU A 25 -8.86 8.69 2.32
N GLY A 26 -7.92 7.88 2.81
CA GLY A 26 -7.49 6.67 2.12
C GLY A 26 -8.68 5.74 1.87
N TYR A 27 -8.83 5.21 0.66
CA TYR A 27 -9.89 4.25 0.34
C TYR A 27 -9.31 2.86 0.08
N THR A 28 -10.10 1.82 0.31
CA THR A 28 -9.77 0.46 -0.15
C THR A 28 -10.95 -0.13 -0.90
N ILE A 29 -10.79 -0.40 -2.19
CA ILE A 29 -11.87 -0.87 -3.08
C ILE A 29 -11.49 -2.21 -3.70
N ARG A 30 -12.33 -3.23 -3.49
CA ARG A 30 -12.17 -4.53 -4.14
C ARG A 30 -12.79 -4.50 -5.53
N LEU A 31 -12.00 -4.88 -6.52
CA LEU A 31 -12.43 -5.20 -7.87
C LEU A 31 -12.35 -6.72 -8.03
N GLY A 32 -13.26 -7.40 -7.35
CA GLY A 32 -13.36 -8.86 -7.29
C GLY A 32 -14.42 -9.41 -8.24
N GLY A 33 -14.67 -10.71 -8.17
CA GLY A 33 -15.69 -11.42 -8.94
C GLY A 33 -15.76 -12.88 -8.50
N GLN A 34 -16.77 -13.62 -8.96
CA GLN A 34 -16.87 -15.06 -8.72
C GLN A 34 -15.72 -15.83 -9.38
N ASP A 35 -15.19 -15.28 -10.47
CA ASP A 35 -14.02 -15.78 -11.17
C ASP A 35 -13.19 -14.63 -11.77
N ARG A 36 -12.08 -14.99 -12.43
CA ARG A 36 -11.17 -14.04 -13.08
C ARG A 36 -11.78 -13.30 -14.27
N PHE A 37 -12.81 -13.84 -14.92
CA PHE A 37 -13.51 -13.15 -16.01
C PHE A 37 -14.32 -11.99 -15.43
N GLU A 38 -15.04 -12.23 -14.33
CA GLU A 38 -15.75 -11.17 -13.61
C GLU A 38 -14.81 -10.13 -13.00
N VAL A 39 -13.63 -10.54 -12.50
CA VAL A 39 -12.58 -9.59 -12.08
C VAL A 39 -12.20 -8.66 -13.24
N ALA A 40 -11.93 -9.22 -14.44
CA ALA A 40 -11.62 -8.43 -15.63
C ALA A 40 -12.75 -7.44 -15.99
N VAL A 41 -14.00 -7.91 -15.91
CA VAL A 41 -15.19 -7.09 -16.14
C VAL A 41 -15.31 -5.95 -15.13
N ASN A 42 -15.08 -6.21 -13.85
CA ASN A 42 -15.21 -5.20 -12.80
C ASN A 42 -14.06 -4.18 -12.83
N VAL A 43 -12.86 -4.60 -13.21
CA VAL A 43 -11.76 -3.66 -13.54
C VAL A 43 -12.13 -2.81 -14.76
N SER A 44 -12.70 -3.41 -15.81
CA SER A 44 -13.16 -2.71 -17.01
C SER A 44 -14.22 -1.65 -16.68
N LYS A 45 -15.27 -2.00 -15.94
CA LYS A 45 -16.30 -1.07 -15.48
C LYS A 45 -15.75 0.09 -14.67
N LYS A 46 -14.71 -0.15 -13.86
CA LYS A 46 -14.08 0.91 -13.05
C LYS A 46 -13.21 1.85 -13.88
N GLY A 47 -12.50 1.33 -14.89
CA GLY A 47 -11.55 2.11 -15.69
C GLY A 47 -12.10 2.70 -16.98
N TRP A 48 -13.24 2.22 -17.47
CA TRP A 48 -13.81 2.55 -18.78
C TRP A 48 -15.33 2.63 -18.75
N THR A 49 -15.87 3.80 -19.08
CA THR A 49 -17.28 3.94 -19.42
C THR A 49 -17.57 3.32 -20.79
N SER A 50 -16.68 3.53 -21.77
CA SER A 50 -16.66 2.89 -23.09
C SER A 50 -15.22 2.64 -23.56
N ALA A 51 -15.06 1.76 -24.55
CA ALA A 51 -13.79 1.52 -25.21
C ALA A 51 -14.00 1.02 -26.65
N ASN A 52 -13.41 1.70 -27.64
CA ASN A 52 -13.49 1.30 -29.06
C ASN A 52 -12.81 -0.06 -29.33
N THR A 53 -11.77 -0.38 -28.56
CA THR A 53 -10.96 -1.59 -28.70
C THR A 53 -10.95 -2.34 -27.38
N VAL A 54 -11.01 -3.68 -27.45
CA VAL A 54 -10.76 -4.59 -26.33
C VAL A 54 -9.55 -5.47 -26.66
N ILE A 55 -8.64 -5.64 -25.70
CA ILE A 55 -7.59 -6.66 -25.81
C ILE A 55 -8.11 -7.94 -25.16
N LEU A 56 -8.11 -9.05 -25.89
CA LEU A 56 -8.60 -10.33 -25.42
C LEU A 56 -7.43 -11.28 -25.16
N ALA A 57 -7.33 -11.78 -23.93
CA ALA A 57 -6.28 -12.69 -23.49
C ALA A 57 -6.86 -14.00 -22.96
N ASN A 58 -6.13 -15.10 -23.13
CA ASN A 58 -6.49 -16.38 -22.52
C ASN A 58 -6.14 -16.38 -21.02
N TYR A 59 -7.11 -16.77 -20.21
CA TYR A 59 -7.02 -16.80 -18.75
C TYR A 59 -6.04 -17.82 -18.17
N ASP A 60 -5.63 -18.82 -18.97
CA ASP A 60 -4.69 -19.88 -18.61
C ASP A 60 -3.30 -19.73 -19.26
N ALA A 61 -3.18 -18.90 -20.30
CA ALA A 61 -1.93 -18.71 -21.04
C ALA A 61 -1.29 -17.35 -20.74
N TYR A 62 -0.71 -17.21 -19.55
CA TYR A 62 -0.03 -15.97 -19.15
C TYR A 62 1.01 -15.51 -20.18
N ALA A 63 1.70 -16.46 -20.79
CA ALA A 63 2.84 -16.24 -21.65
C ALA A 63 2.54 -15.31 -22.84
N ASP A 64 1.32 -15.36 -23.38
CA ASP A 64 0.91 -14.55 -24.53
C ASP A 64 0.48 -13.14 -24.13
N ALA A 65 0.12 -12.95 -22.85
CA ALA A 65 -0.51 -11.73 -22.38
C ALA A 65 0.42 -10.81 -21.55
N LEU A 66 1.58 -11.30 -21.08
CA LEU A 66 2.50 -10.51 -20.23
C LEU A 66 2.90 -9.17 -20.87
N ALA A 67 3.04 -9.14 -22.19
CA ALA A 67 3.47 -7.96 -22.93
C ALA A 67 2.29 -7.08 -23.42
N ALA A 68 1.04 -7.45 -23.13
CA ALA A 68 -0.13 -6.81 -23.72
C ALA A 68 -0.47 -5.44 -23.11
N ALA A 69 -0.05 -5.15 -21.88
CA ALA A 69 -0.46 -3.92 -21.18
C ALA A 69 -0.05 -2.62 -21.90
N PRO A 70 1.17 -2.45 -22.44
CA PRO A 70 1.49 -1.27 -23.25
C PRO A 70 0.65 -1.11 -24.51
N LEU A 71 0.28 -2.22 -25.16
CA LEU A 71 -0.59 -2.18 -26.34
C LEU A 71 -2.02 -1.78 -25.96
N ALA A 72 -2.54 -2.39 -24.90
CA ALA A 72 -3.86 -2.07 -24.37
C ALA A 72 -3.95 -0.60 -23.95
N TYR A 73 -2.92 -0.09 -23.27
CA TYR A 73 -2.84 1.32 -22.88
C TYR A 73 -2.79 2.27 -24.08
N LYS A 74 -2.01 1.94 -25.12
CA LYS A 74 -1.96 2.72 -26.38
C LYS A 74 -3.34 2.89 -27.02
N TYR A 75 -4.19 1.86 -26.96
CA TYR A 75 -5.56 1.92 -27.48
C TYR A 75 -6.59 2.43 -26.46
N ASN A 76 -6.18 2.80 -25.24
CA ASN A 76 -7.07 3.04 -24.10
C ASN A 76 -8.11 1.90 -23.95
N ALA A 77 -7.65 0.65 -24.08
CA ALA A 77 -8.45 -0.55 -24.10
C ALA A 77 -8.33 -1.32 -22.77
N PRO A 78 -9.41 -1.88 -22.22
CA PRO A 78 -9.31 -2.87 -21.15
C PRO A 78 -8.74 -4.19 -21.70
N ILE A 79 -8.12 -4.97 -20.82
CA ILE A 79 -7.78 -6.38 -21.08
C ILE A 79 -8.90 -7.23 -20.49
N LEU A 80 -9.64 -7.93 -21.34
CA LEU A 80 -10.64 -8.91 -20.95
C LEU A 80 -10.11 -10.33 -21.17
N LEU A 81 -10.71 -11.29 -20.46
CA LEU A 81 -10.28 -12.68 -20.48
C LEU A 81 -11.26 -13.59 -21.23
N THR A 82 -10.74 -14.64 -21.85
CA THR A 82 -11.52 -15.72 -22.48
C THR A 82 -10.99 -17.08 -22.07
N GLN A 83 -11.82 -18.11 -22.14
CA GLN A 83 -11.35 -19.50 -22.18
C GLN A 83 -10.74 -19.80 -23.56
N PRO A 84 -9.86 -20.82 -23.69
CA PRO A 84 -9.25 -21.15 -24.98
C PRO A 84 -10.27 -21.40 -26.10
N GLY A 85 -11.36 -22.10 -25.78
CA GLY A 85 -12.41 -22.49 -26.73
C GLY A 85 -13.68 -21.64 -26.70
N VAL A 86 -13.87 -20.83 -25.65
CA VAL A 86 -15.18 -20.24 -25.31
C VAL A 86 -15.01 -18.80 -24.86
N LEU A 87 -15.69 -17.89 -25.56
CA LEU A 87 -15.89 -16.53 -25.08
C LEU A 87 -16.99 -16.57 -24.01
N THR A 88 -16.64 -16.26 -22.76
CA THR A 88 -17.59 -16.37 -21.65
C THR A 88 -18.73 -15.35 -21.80
N ALA A 89 -19.90 -15.66 -21.21
CA ALA A 89 -21.03 -14.74 -21.22
C ALA A 89 -20.69 -13.38 -20.57
N ALA A 90 -19.91 -13.41 -19.48
CA ALA A 90 -19.43 -12.20 -18.81
C ALA A 90 -18.59 -11.32 -19.73
N THR A 91 -17.64 -11.92 -20.48
CA THR A 91 -16.79 -11.18 -21.41
C THR A 91 -17.59 -10.63 -22.59
N LYS A 92 -18.56 -11.38 -23.14
CA LYS A 92 -19.46 -10.88 -24.21
C LYS A 92 -20.22 -9.64 -23.76
N ALA A 93 -20.89 -9.76 -22.61
CA ALA A 93 -21.69 -8.67 -22.06
C ALA A 93 -20.86 -7.42 -21.80
N GLU A 94 -19.61 -7.57 -21.36
CA GLU A 94 -18.73 -6.41 -21.16
C GLU A 94 -18.21 -5.80 -22.46
N ILE A 95 -17.92 -6.60 -23.49
CA ILE A 95 -17.61 -6.10 -24.84
C ILE A 95 -18.76 -5.23 -25.37
N ASP A 96 -20.00 -5.70 -25.21
CA ASP A 96 -21.21 -4.98 -25.61
C ASP A 96 -21.40 -3.70 -24.76
N ARG A 97 -21.25 -3.79 -23.44
CA ARG A 97 -21.37 -2.63 -22.53
C ARG A 97 -20.37 -1.52 -22.86
N LEU A 98 -19.16 -1.90 -23.28
CA LEU A 98 -18.11 -0.96 -23.69
C LEU A 98 -18.42 -0.28 -25.03
N ASN A 99 -19.41 -0.76 -25.79
CA ASN A 99 -19.67 -0.39 -27.18
C ASN A 99 -18.42 -0.56 -28.05
N ALA A 100 -17.69 -1.67 -27.85
CA ALA A 100 -16.47 -1.93 -28.60
C ALA A 100 -16.78 -2.27 -30.06
N THR A 101 -15.91 -1.83 -30.97
CA THR A 101 -16.01 -2.17 -32.41
C THR A 101 -14.86 -3.05 -32.87
N ASN A 102 -13.78 -3.15 -32.07
CA ASN A 102 -12.59 -3.91 -32.38
C ASN A 102 -12.18 -4.80 -31.20
N VAL A 103 -11.79 -6.04 -31.49
CA VAL A 103 -11.15 -6.94 -30.53
C VAL A 103 -9.81 -7.39 -31.08
N ILE A 104 -8.76 -7.24 -30.29
CA ILE A 104 -7.42 -7.74 -30.60
C ILE A 104 -7.13 -8.91 -29.67
N ALA A 105 -7.09 -10.13 -30.22
CA ALA A 105 -6.68 -11.31 -29.48
C ALA A 105 -5.16 -11.42 -29.43
N VAL A 106 -4.60 -11.61 -28.23
CA VAL A 106 -3.17 -11.87 -28.02
C VAL A 106 -2.93 -13.36 -27.76
N GLY A 107 -2.20 -14.00 -28.67
CA GLY A 107 -1.93 -15.44 -28.64
C GLY A 107 -2.37 -16.16 -29.92
N GLY A 108 -1.73 -17.31 -30.17
CA GLY A 108 -2.06 -18.20 -31.29
C GLY A 108 -3.42 -18.90 -31.13
N SER A 109 -3.84 -19.64 -32.15
CA SER A 109 -5.12 -20.38 -32.14
C SER A 109 -5.18 -21.48 -31.06
N ALA A 110 -4.05 -22.02 -30.63
CA ALA A 110 -3.97 -22.93 -29.48
C ALA A 110 -4.30 -22.25 -28.13
N SER A 111 -4.08 -20.92 -28.04
CA SER A 111 -4.32 -20.13 -26.84
C SER A 111 -5.72 -19.53 -26.84
N ILE A 112 -6.13 -18.96 -27.98
CA ILE A 112 -7.47 -18.44 -28.22
C ILE A 112 -7.92 -19.01 -29.55
N SER A 113 -8.81 -20.00 -29.55
CA SER A 113 -9.30 -20.68 -30.74
C SER A 113 -9.95 -19.74 -31.75
N ASP A 114 -10.02 -20.18 -33.01
CA ASP A 114 -10.70 -19.41 -34.06
C ASP A 114 -12.22 -19.39 -33.88
N SER A 115 -12.79 -20.32 -33.10
CA SER A 115 -14.21 -20.28 -32.72
C SER A 115 -14.51 -19.07 -31.83
N VAL A 116 -13.61 -18.73 -30.89
CA VAL A 116 -13.75 -17.51 -30.06
C VAL A 116 -13.77 -16.27 -30.94
N LEU A 117 -12.83 -16.12 -31.88
CA LEU A 117 -12.82 -14.97 -32.79
C LEU A 117 -14.01 -14.96 -33.76
N SER A 118 -14.47 -16.13 -34.19
CA SER A 118 -15.67 -16.25 -35.02
C SER A 118 -16.93 -15.79 -34.25
N GLU A 119 -16.99 -16.09 -32.96
CA GLU A 119 -18.06 -15.60 -32.09
C GLU A 119 -18.03 -14.08 -31.93
N VAL A 120 -16.85 -13.49 -31.73
CA VAL A 120 -16.70 -12.02 -31.70
C VAL A 120 -17.14 -11.37 -33.03
N ARG A 121 -16.83 -11.98 -34.18
CA ARG A 121 -17.29 -11.49 -35.50
C ARG A 121 -18.81 -11.57 -35.64
N LYS A 122 -19.45 -12.62 -35.09
CA LYS A 122 -20.92 -12.74 -35.08
C LYS A 122 -21.59 -11.64 -34.24
N MET A 123 -20.89 -11.09 -33.25
CA MET A 123 -21.34 -9.89 -32.52
C MET A 123 -21.19 -8.60 -33.35
N GLY A 124 -20.63 -8.66 -34.56
CA GLY A 124 -20.46 -7.51 -35.46
C GLY A 124 -19.13 -6.74 -35.30
N LEU A 125 -18.20 -7.26 -34.49
CA LEU A 125 -16.92 -6.59 -34.23
C LEU A 125 -15.82 -7.02 -35.22
N LYS A 126 -14.89 -6.10 -35.49
CA LYS A 126 -13.65 -6.41 -36.20
C LYS A 126 -12.70 -7.18 -35.27
N THR A 127 -12.04 -8.20 -35.80
CA THR A 127 -11.07 -9.00 -35.02
C THR A 127 -9.68 -8.92 -35.63
N GLU A 128 -8.67 -8.68 -34.80
CA GLU A 128 -7.25 -8.87 -35.12
C GLU A 128 -6.67 -9.95 -34.21
N ARG A 129 -5.67 -10.69 -34.67
CA ARG A 129 -4.89 -11.63 -33.86
C ARG A 129 -3.42 -11.24 -33.92
N ILE A 130 -2.81 -11.09 -32.75
CA ILE A 130 -1.35 -10.97 -32.61
C ILE A 130 -0.84 -12.31 -32.06
N SER A 131 -0.17 -13.07 -32.91
CA SER A 131 0.37 -14.39 -32.59
C SER A 131 1.85 -14.50 -32.95
N GLY A 132 2.50 -15.58 -32.56
CA GLY A 132 3.88 -15.93 -32.92
C GLY A 132 4.12 -17.42 -32.71
N ALA A 133 5.26 -17.97 -33.15
CA ALA A 133 5.54 -19.39 -32.96
C ALA A 133 5.74 -19.76 -31.49
N ASN A 134 6.06 -18.78 -30.65
CA ASN A 134 6.24 -18.91 -29.21
C ASN A 134 5.96 -17.56 -28.53
N ARG A 135 5.95 -17.56 -27.19
CA ARG A 135 5.70 -16.38 -26.37
C ARG A 135 6.66 -15.20 -26.60
N PHE A 136 7.90 -15.48 -26.99
CA PHE A 136 8.89 -14.44 -27.28
C PHE A 136 8.50 -13.69 -28.56
N GLU A 137 8.10 -14.43 -29.59
CA GLU A 137 7.58 -13.86 -30.83
C GLU A 137 6.22 -13.16 -30.64
N VAL A 138 5.33 -13.67 -29.79
CA VAL A 138 4.09 -12.97 -29.43
C VAL A 138 4.42 -11.61 -28.81
N ALA A 139 5.33 -11.56 -27.83
CA ALA A 139 5.77 -10.30 -27.21
C ALA A 139 6.43 -9.35 -28.22
N ASN A 140 7.24 -9.88 -29.12
CA ASN A 140 7.88 -9.11 -30.20
C ASN A 140 6.82 -8.50 -31.16
N ASN A 141 5.81 -9.27 -31.56
CA ASN A 141 4.75 -8.80 -32.43
C ASN A 141 3.82 -7.79 -31.73
N ILE A 142 3.59 -7.95 -30.41
CA ILE A 142 2.95 -6.92 -29.60
C ILE A 142 3.82 -5.65 -29.60
N ALA A 143 5.13 -5.75 -29.40
CA ALA A 143 6.04 -4.61 -29.41
C ALA A 143 6.01 -3.83 -30.73
N LEU A 144 6.02 -4.52 -31.88
CA LEU A 144 5.85 -3.89 -33.20
C LEU A 144 4.56 -3.07 -33.28
N ARG A 145 3.49 -3.53 -32.61
CA ARG A 145 2.20 -2.86 -32.59
C ARG A 145 2.12 -1.71 -31.58
N VAL A 146 2.83 -1.81 -30.45
CA VAL A 146 3.05 -0.70 -29.52
C VAL A 146 3.80 0.42 -30.25
N GLY A 147 4.88 0.08 -30.94
CA GLY A 147 5.69 0.97 -31.76
C GLY A 147 7.13 1.08 -31.28
N LYS A 148 7.99 1.60 -32.17
CA LYS A 148 9.42 1.78 -31.92
C LYS A 148 9.64 2.70 -30.71
N SER A 149 10.53 2.27 -29.80
CA SER A 149 10.95 3.04 -28.62
C SER A 149 12.46 2.96 -28.42
N SER A 150 13.07 4.04 -27.94
CA SER A 150 14.49 4.05 -27.52
C SER A 150 14.71 3.32 -26.19
N LYS A 151 13.64 3.05 -25.44
CA LYS A 151 13.68 2.29 -24.18
C LYS A 151 12.72 1.10 -24.23
N VAL A 152 13.18 -0.05 -23.78
CA VAL A 152 12.36 -1.27 -23.68
C VAL A 152 12.48 -1.87 -22.29
N VAL A 153 11.47 -2.65 -21.92
CA VAL A 153 11.52 -3.53 -20.74
C VAL A 153 11.84 -4.94 -21.21
N LEU A 154 12.75 -5.62 -20.54
CA LEU A 154 13.09 -7.02 -20.77
C LEU A 154 12.77 -7.83 -19.51
N ALA A 155 11.85 -8.79 -19.64
CA ALA A 155 11.41 -9.65 -18.56
C ALA A 155 11.62 -11.14 -18.89
N TYR A 156 11.63 -11.99 -17.86
CA TYR A 156 11.75 -13.43 -18.04
C TYR A 156 10.45 -14.02 -18.61
N GLY A 157 10.56 -14.78 -19.70
CA GLY A 157 9.39 -15.27 -20.44
C GLY A 157 8.73 -16.53 -19.86
N LEU A 158 9.40 -17.27 -18.98
CA LEU A 158 8.89 -18.56 -18.46
C LEU A 158 8.26 -18.45 -17.06
N ASN A 159 8.09 -17.23 -16.55
CA ASN A 159 7.32 -16.91 -15.36
C ASN A 159 6.67 -15.52 -15.52
N PHE A 160 5.68 -15.19 -14.70
CA PHE A 160 4.85 -13.99 -14.89
C PHE A 160 5.08 -12.81 -13.91
N PRO A 161 5.43 -12.99 -12.63
CA PRO A 161 5.24 -11.93 -11.63
C PRO A 161 6.00 -10.64 -11.93
N ASP A 162 7.23 -10.76 -12.41
CA ASP A 162 8.13 -9.63 -12.68
C ASP A 162 7.61 -8.77 -13.85
N ALA A 163 7.15 -9.43 -14.92
CA ALA A 163 6.56 -8.75 -16.08
C ALA A 163 5.25 -8.04 -15.72
N LEU A 164 4.41 -8.66 -14.87
CA LEU A 164 3.16 -8.04 -14.41
C LEU A 164 3.42 -6.81 -13.52
N ALA A 165 4.39 -6.89 -12.62
CA ALA A 165 4.68 -5.79 -11.70
C ALA A 165 5.17 -4.53 -12.42
N ILE A 166 5.95 -4.68 -13.49
CA ILE A 166 6.44 -3.54 -14.31
C ILE A 166 5.42 -3.07 -15.35
N ALA A 167 4.39 -3.86 -15.65
CA ALA A 167 3.44 -3.59 -16.72
C ALA A 167 2.79 -2.19 -16.64
N PRO A 168 2.34 -1.67 -15.47
CA PRO A 168 1.79 -0.32 -15.39
C PRO A 168 2.80 0.77 -15.78
N TYR A 169 4.06 0.61 -15.37
CA TYR A 169 5.14 1.54 -15.70
C TYR A 169 5.48 1.49 -17.19
N ALA A 170 5.61 0.27 -17.75
CA ALA A 170 5.88 0.10 -19.17
C ALA A 170 4.76 0.71 -20.01
N ALA A 171 3.51 0.43 -19.63
CA ALA A 171 2.33 0.89 -20.34
C ALA A 171 2.19 2.41 -20.36
N ARG A 172 2.28 3.08 -19.20
CA ARG A 172 2.13 4.55 -19.12
C ARG A 172 3.21 5.31 -19.90
N ASN A 173 4.38 4.70 -20.09
CA ASN A 173 5.50 5.31 -20.82
C ASN A 173 5.56 4.86 -22.29
N GLY A 174 4.67 3.96 -22.73
CA GLY A 174 4.72 3.39 -24.08
C GLY A 174 5.96 2.52 -24.34
N TYR A 175 6.59 1.97 -23.30
CA TYR A 175 7.73 1.08 -23.44
C TYR A 175 7.26 -0.35 -23.74
N PRO A 176 7.68 -0.95 -24.86
CA PRO A 176 7.37 -2.35 -25.12
C PRO A 176 8.02 -3.27 -24.10
N ILE A 177 7.28 -4.32 -23.72
CA ILE A 177 7.79 -5.42 -22.89
C ILE A 177 8.21 -6.54 -23.83
N LEU A 178 9.51 -6.82 -23.83
CA LEU A 178 10.13 -7.94 -24.53
C LEU A 178 10.42 -9.08 -23.54
N LEU A 179 10.52 -10.30 -24.05
CA LEU A 179 10.77 -11.49 -23.24
C LEU A 179 12.12 -12.14 -23.58
N THR A 180 12.74 -12.75 -22.57
CA THR A 180 13.99 -13.53 -22.70
C THR A 180 13.95 -14.83 -21.90
N ASN A 181 14.84 -15.78 -22.24
CA ASN A 181 15.18 -16.90 -21.36
C ASN A 181 16.22 -16.47 -20.32
N THR A 182 16.52 -17.36 -19.37
CA THR A 182 17.49 -17.13 -18.31
C THR A 182 18.88 -16.82 -18.85
N ASN A 183 19.39 -17.65 -19.75
CA ASN A 183 20.78 -17.58 -20.21
C ASN A 183 20.95 -17.10 -21.65
N THR A 184 19.84 -16.91 -22.38
CA THR A 184 19.88 -16.64 -23.82
C THR A 184 18.81 -15.65 -24.20
N LEU A 185 19.23 -14.56 -24.83
CA LEU A 185 18.34 -13.62 -25.49
C LEU A 185 17.90 -14.23 -26.83
N PRO A 186 16.60 -14.48 -27.06
CA PRO A 186 16.13 -15.00 -28.34
C PRO A 186 16.55 -14.10 -29.50
N GLY A 187 16.96 -14.71 -30.62
CA GLY A 187 17.42 -13.96 -31.80
C GLY A 187 16.37 -12.97 -32.33
N SER A 188 15.09 -13.35 -32.29
CA SER A 188 13.97 -12.48 -32.67
C SER A 188 13.82 -11.26 -31.74
N THR A 189 14.04 -11.44 -30.43
CA THR A 189 14.03 -10.34 -29.46
C THR A 189 15.23 -9.42 -29.67
N LYS A 190 16.43 -10.00 -29.88
CA LYS A 190 17.65 -9.24 -30.18
C LYS A 190 17.48 -8.38 -31.44
N ALA A 191 16.86 -8.93 -32.49
CA ALA A 191 16.63 -8.22 -33.74
C ALA A 191 15.79 -6.95 -33.54
N ILE A 192 14.75 -6.97 -32.69
CA ILE A 192 13.99 -5.76 -32.34
C ILE A 192 14.88 -4.71 -31.68
N ILE A 193 15.67 -5.12 -30.67
CA ILE A 193 16.56 -4.23 -29.92
C ILE A 193 17.56 -3.54 -30.86
N ASP A 194 18.20 -4.32 -31.74
CA ASP A 194 19.19 -3.83 -32.69
C ASP A 194 18.56 -2.93 -33.76
N GLN A 195 17.49 -3.39 -34.43
CA GLN A 195 16.83 -2.66 -35.52
C GLN A 195 16.27 -1.31 -35.07
N TRP A 196 15.79 -1.24 -33.83
CA TRP A 196 15.26 0.00 -33.29
C TRP A 196 16.34 0.94 -32.78
N GLY A 197 17.58 0.46 -32.60
CA GLY A 197 18.63 1.24 -31.96
C GLY A 197 18.23 1.62 -30.54
N VAL A 198 17.73 0.63 -29.77
CA VAL A 198 17.37 0.83 -28.36
C VAL A 198 18.58 1.35 -27.61
N SER A 199 18.42 2.43 -26.85
CA SER A 199 19.50 3.07 -26.09
C SER A 199 19.48 2.73 -24.61
N GLN A 200 18.39 2.14 -24.09
CA GLN A 200 18.29 1.67 -22.71
C GLN A 200 17.37 0.46 -22.57
N THR A 201 17.83 -0.55 -21.84
CA THR A 201 17.04 -1.76 -21.53
C THR A 201 16.79 -1.85 -20.03
N ILE A 202 15.53 -1.81 -19.60
CA ILE A 202 15.15 -2.05 -18.21
C ILE A 202 14.95 -3.56 -18.03
N ILE A 203 15.82 -4.21 -17.28
CA ILE A 203 15.72 -5.64 -16.97
C ILE A 203 14.95 -5.80 -15.67
N VAL A 204 13.92 -6.63 -15.65
CA VAL A 204 13.11 -6.87 -14.45
C VAL A 204 13.20 -8.34 -14.05
N GLY A 205 13.63 -8.56 -12.81
CA GLY A 205 13.91 -9.88 -12.24
C GLY A 205 15.38 -10.05 -11.86
N GLY A 206 15.63 -10.94 -10.90
CA GLY A 206 16.98 -11.27 -10.41
C GLY A 206 17.80 -12.09 -11.41
N GLU A 207 19.07 -12.31 -11.07
CA GLU A 207 20.01 -13.05 -11.96
C GLU A 207 19.60 -14.52 -12.20
N GLY A 208 18.87 -15.13 -11.27
CA GLY A 208 18.31 -16.48 -11.46
C GLY A 208 17.23 -16.54 -12.55
N SER A 209 16.56 -15.43 -12.86
CA SER A 209 15.56 -15.35 -13.93
C SER A 209 16.14 -14.81 -15.23
N ILE A 210 17.09 -13.86 -15.16
CA ILE A 210 17.78 -13.29 -16.32
C ILE A 210 19.25 -13.11 -15.95
N SER A 211 20.12 -13.95 -16.48
CA SER A 211 21.52 -14.03 -16.08
C SER A 211 22.33 -12.81 -16.47
N ARG A 212 23.55 -12.71 -15.93
CA ARG A 212 24.50 -11.66 -16.28
C ARG A 212 24.87 -11.67 -17.76
N ASN A 213 24.85 -12.83 -18.41
CA ASN A 213 25.12 -12.95 -19.85
C ASN A 213 24.07 -12.21 -20.68
N VAL A 214 22.79 -12.37 -20.36
CA VAL A 214 21.71 -11.62 -21.02
C VAL A 214 21.76 -10.14 -20.65
N TYR A 215 22.09 -9.81 -19.40
CA TYR A 215 22.27 -8.43 -18.97
C TYR A 215 23.34 -7.70 -19.82
N ASN A 216 24.49 -8.34 -20.02
CA ASN A 216 25.60 -7.74 -20.76
C ASN A 216 25.37 -7.70 -22.28
N SER A 217 24.36 -8.40 -22.82
CA SER A 217 24.12 -8.49 -24.26
C SER A 217 23.12 -7.46 -24.80
N VAL A 218 22.56 -6.61 -23.93
CA VAL A 218 21.57 -5.59 -24.29
C VAL A 218 22.10 -4.18 -24.02
N PRO A 219 21.59 -3.14 -24.71
CA PRO A 219 22.10 -1.78 -24.58
C PRO A 219 21.74 -1.12 -23.25
N ASN A 220 22.74 -0.50 -22.62
CA ASN A 220 22.65 0.24 -21.35
C ASN A 220 21.67 -0.39 -20.35
N PRO A 221 21.95 -1.64 -19.91
CA PRO A 221 21.05 -2.39 -19.06
C PRO A 221 20.92 -1.73 -17.69
N TYR A 222 19.69 -1.63 -17.20
CA TYR A 222 19.38 -1.26 -15.83
C TYR A 222 18.47 -2.31 -15.21
N ARG A 223 18.94 -3.01 -14.17
CA ARG A 223 18.18 -4.09 -13.52
C ARG A 223 17.38 -3.56 -12.33
N ILE A 224 16.14 -4.05 -12.22
CA ILE A 224 15.32 -4.00 -11.01
C ILE A 224 15.08 -5.45 -10.59
N ASP A 225 15.65 -5.82 -9.46
CA ASP A 225 15.59 -7.18 -8.94
C ASP A 225 15.03 -7.22 -7.51
N GLY A 226 15.03 -8.43 -6.95
CA GLY A 226 14.57 -8.75 -5.60
C GLY A 226 14.78 -10.24 -5.35
N ARG A 227 14.83 -10.64 -4.07
CA ARG A 227 14.96 -12.03 -3.61
C ARG A 227 13.75 -12.87 -3.99
N ASN A 228 12.61 -12.24 -4.20
CA ASN A 228 11.35 -12.87 -4.60
C ASN A 228 10.47 -11.89 -5.40
N ARG A 229 9.34 -12.38 -5.92
CA ARG A 229 8.39 -11.60 -6.72
C ARG A 229 7.80 -10.39 -6.00
N PHE A 230 7.65 -10.47 -4.68
CA PHE A 230 7.09 -9.38 -3.87
C PHE A 230 8.09 -8.23 -3.74
N GLU A 231 9.37 -8.56 -3.56
CA GLU A 231 10.46 -7.58 -3.51
C GLU A 231 10.69 -6.90 -4.86
N VAL A 232 10.62 -7.63 -5.98
CA VAL A 232 10.69 -7.03 -7.32
C VAL A 232 9.57 -5.99 -7.49
N ALA A 233 8.33 -6.33 -7.14
CA ALA A 233 7.20 -5.39 -7.21
C ALA A 233 7.38 -4.18 -6.28
N ALA A 234 7.84 -4.39 -5.05
CA ALA A 234 8.17 -3.33 -4.10
C ALA A 234 9.26 -2.38 -4.64
N ASN A 235 10.33 -2.92 -5.24
CA ASN A 235 11.42 -2.13 -5.81
C ASN A 235 10.99 -1.32 -7.04
N ILE A 236 10.08 -1.85 -7.86
CA ILE A 236 9.43 -1.10 -8.94
C ILE A 236 8.61 0.06 -8.37
N ALA A 237 7.81 -0.19 -7.33
CA ALA A 237 7.01 0.84 -6.66
C ALA A 237 7.89 1.96 -6.08
N ASN A 238 8.90 1.61 -5.28
CA ASN A 238 9.85 2.55 -4.68
C ASN A 238 10.56 3.41 -5.73
N LYS A 239 10.91 2.82 -6.88
CA LYS A 239 11.67 3.54 -7.90
C LYS A 239 10.81 4.47 -8.74
N TYR A 240 9.62 4.04 -9.13
CA TYR A 240 8.84 4.71 -10.17
C TYR A 240 7.51 5.31 -9.68
N PHE A 241 7.15 5.08 -8.42
CA PHE A 241 5.85 5.43 -7.86
C PHE A 241 5.94 5.99 -6.43
N SER A 242 7.08 6.53 -6.00
CA SER A 242 7.32 6.96 -4.62
C SER A 242 6.62 8.24 -4.17
N THR A 243 6.07 9.01 -5.11
CA THR A 243 5.35 10.28 -4.84
C THR A 243 3.84 10.12 -4.90
N ARG A 244 3.32 8.92 -4.65
CA ARG A 244 1.90 8.59 -4.81
C ARG A 244 1.32 8.17 -3.46
N SER A 245 0.05 8.46 -3.23
CA SER A 245 -0.70 7.99 -2.06
C SER A 245 -1.51 6.72 -2.35
N GLN A 246 -1.41 6.18 -3.56
CA GLN A 246 -2.24 5.08 -4.03
C GLN A 246 -1.43 3.96 -4.68
N SER A 247 -1.91 2.72 -4.50
CA SER A 247 -1.38 1.53 -5.15
C SER A 247 -2.47 0.51 -5.45
N SER A 248 -2.21 -0.36 -6.40
CA SER A 248 -3.02 -1.57 -6.63
C SER A 248 -2.40 -2.76 -5.90
N ILE A 249 -3.25 -3.67 -5.40
CA ILE A 249 -2.88 -4.93 -4.76
C ILE A 249 -3.45 -6.08 -5.58
N ALA A 250 -2.64 -7.10 -5.83
CA ALA A 250 -3.10 -8.36 -6.40
C ALA A 250 -2.34 -9.54 -5.79
N THR A 251 -2.87 -10.75 -5.97
CA THR A 251 -2.10 -11.94 -5.61
C THR A 251 -0.86 -12.09 -6.49
N GLY A 252 0.28 -12.39 -5.87
CA GLY A 252 1.49 -12.77 -6.58
C GLY A 252 1.47 -14.24 -7.03
N MET A 253 0.45 -15.02 -6.66
CA MET A 253 0.43 -16.47 -6.87
C MET A 253 -0.19 -16.89 -8.21
N THR A 254 -1.05 -16.05 -8.78
CA THR A 254 -1.67 -16.23 -10.10
C THR A 254 -1.58 -14.93 -10.90
N PHE A 255 -1.76 -14.99 -12.22
CA PHE A 255 -1.47 -13.85 -13.10
C PHE A 255 -2.72 -13.07 -13.56
N ALA A 256 -3.87 -13.73 -13.68
CA ALA A 256 -5.03 -13.21 -14.41
C ALA A 256 -5.58 -11.91 -13.81
N ASP A 257 -5.73 -11.86 -12.48
CA ASP A 257 -6.27 -10.68 -11.79
C ASP A 257 -5.37 -9.45 -12.00
N ALA A 258 -4.06 -9.59 -11.76
CA ALA A 258 -3.08 -8.51 -11.94
C ALA A 258 -2.94 -8.07 -13.40
N LEU A 259 -3.00 -9.00 -14.35
CA LEU A 259 -2.95 -8.70 -15.79
C LEU A 259 -4.09 -7.76 -16.20
N THR A 260 -5.31 -8.07 -15.78
CA THR A 260 -6.50 -7.26 -16.15
C THR A 260 -6.45 -5.88 -15.50
N GLY A 261 -5.90 -5.78 -14.28
CA GLY A 261 -5.64 -4.55 -13.55
C GLY A 261 -4.52 -3.66 -14.11
N ALA A 262 -3.58 -4.21 -14.89
CA ALA A 262 -2.35 -3.52 -15.29
C ALA A 262 -2.59 -2.19 -16.03
N VAL A 263 -3.58 -2.15 -16.94
CA VAL A 263 -3.88 -0.95 -17.72
C VAL A 263 -4.63 0.08 -16.86
N PHE A 264 -5.50 -0.37 -15.97
CA PHE A 264 -6.18 0.51 -15.03
C PHE A 264 -5.18 1.16 -14.06
N ALA A 265 -4.25 0.38 -13.50
CA ALA A 265 -3.15 0.90 -12.71
C ALA A 265 -2.26 1.89 -13.49
N ALA A 266 -1.98 1.61 -14.77
CA ALA A 266 -1.24 2.53 -15.65
C ALA A 266 -1.96 3.88 -15.81
N LYS A 267 -3.27 3.88 -16.08
CA LYS A 267 -4.09 5.10 -16.23
C LYS A 267 -4.11 5.95 -14.96
N ARG A 268 -4.02 5.30 -13.80
CA ARG A 268 -3.98 5.93 -12.49
C ARG A 268 -2.58 6.28 -12.01
N ASN A 269 -1.58 5.97 -12.82
CA ASN A 269 -0.18 6.21 -12.49
C ASN A 269 0.24 5.56 -11.15
N GLU A 270 -0.23 4.34 -10.89
CA GLU A 270 -0.02 3.62 -9.63
C GLU A 270 0.65 2.25 -9.87
N PRO A 271 1.42 1.73 -8.89
CA PRO A 271 2.07 0.43 -9.01
C PRO A 271 1.07 -0.69 -8.74
N ILE A 272 1.41 -1.91 -9.17
CA ILE A 272 0.80 -3.14 -8.65
C ILE A 272 1.79 -3.77 -7.66
N LEU A 273 1.41 -3.79 -6.38
CA LEU A 273 2.08 -4.55 -5.35
C LEU A 273 1.44 -5.93 -5.23
N LEU A 274 2.25 -6.91 -4.80
CA LEU A 274 1.85 -8.31 -4.75
C LEU A 274 1.72 -8.79 -3.31
N THR A 275 0.70 -9.60 -3.04
CA THR A 275 0.50 -10.29 -1.75
C THR A 275 0.31 -11.79 -1.96
N THR A 276 0.27 -12.58 -0.88
CA THR A 276 -0.39 -13.88 -0.95
C THR A 276 -1.89 -13.70 -0.63
N ALA A 277 -2.66 -14.78 -0.67
CA ALA A 277 -4.07 -14.73 -0.28
C ALA A 277 -4.25 -14.29 1.18
N THR A 278 -3.36 -14.68 2.07
CA THR A 278 -3.54 -14.56 3.53
C THR A 278 -2.44 -13.77 4.24
N SER A 279 -1.48 -13.21 3.50
CA SER A 279 -0.38 -12.43 4.08
C SER A 279 0.04 -11.28 3.18
N VAL A 280 0.36 -10.13 3.81
CA VAL A 280 1.11 -9.04 3.19
C VAL A 280 2.60 -9.28 3.46
N PRO A 281 3.40 -9.67 2.44
CA PRO A 281 4.83 -9.87 2.60
C PRO A 281 5.53 -8.61 3.12
N THR A 282 6.63 -8.78 3.85
CA THR A 282 7.37 -7.69 4.48
C THR A 282 7.81 -6.63 3.48
N GLU A 283 8.18 -7.03 2.27
CA GLU A 283 8.62 -6.13 1.20
C GLU A 283 7.46 -5.29 0.68
N THR A 284 6.29 -5.90 0.47
CA THR A 284 5.06 -5.20 0.10
C THR A 284 4.65 -4.21 1.18
N ARG A 285 4.66 -4.65 2.45
CA ARG A 285 4.37 -3.77 3.59
C ARG A 285 5.34 -2.59 3.65
N SER A 286 6.63 -2.84 3.48
CA SER A 286 7.65 -1.79 3.49
C SER A 286 7.44 -0.80 2.35
N ALA A 287 7.07 -1.25 1.16
CA ALA A 287 6.73 -0.35 0.05
C ALA A 287 5.49 0.50 0.34
N ILE A 288 4.44 -0.08 0.94
CA ILE A 288 3.25 0.67 1.36
C ILE A 288 3.63 1.79 2.32
N ILE A 289 4.39 1.45 3.37
CA ILE A 289 4.79 2.40 4.41
C ILE A 289 5.73 3.48 3.85
N ASN A 290 6.79 3.08 3.15
CA ASN A 290 7.85 3.99 2.72
C ASN A 290 7.38 5.00 1.67
N ASN A 291 6.41 4.61 0.84
CA ASN A 291 5.84 5.51 -0.17
C ASN A 291 4.56 6.21 0.31
N GLY A 292 4.10 5.94 1.53
CA GLY A 292 2.88 6.56 2.08
C GLY A 292 1.61 6.17 1.32
N TYR A 293 1.52 4.93 0.82
CA TYR A 293 0.30 4.44 0.18
C TYR A 293 -0.81 4.26 1.21
N GLN A 294 -1.94 4.92 0.98
CA GLN A 294 -3.11 4.94 1.85
C GLN A 294 -4.38 4.54 1.08
N SER A 295 -4.32 4.52 -0.26
CA SER A 295 -5.44 4.17 -1.13
C SER A 295 -5.14 2.93 -1.96
N PHE A 296 -6.06 1.97 -1.97
CA PHE A 296 -5.86 0.66 -2.55
C PHE A 296 -6.99 0.23 -3.49
N PHE A 297 -6.63 -0.23 -4.68
CA PHE A 297 -7.49 -1.12 -5.47
C PHE A 297 -7.02 -2.55 -5.30
N VAL A 298 -7.90 -3.45 -4.88
CA VAL A 298 -7.59 -4.87 -4.70
C VAL A 298 -8.19 -5.66 -5.85
N TYR A 299 -7.34 -6.19 -6.73
CA TYR A 299 -7.76 -7.05 -7.85
C TYR A 299 -7.92 -8.49 -7.37
N GLY A 300 -9.09 -9.08 -7.63
CA GLY A 300 -9.40 -10.46 -7.27
C GLY A 300 -10.36 -10.59 -6.09
N GLY A 301 -11.01 -11.74 -6.03
CA GLY A 301 -11.91 -12.11 -4.93
C GLY A 301 -11.16 -12.53 -3.65
N PRO A 302 -11.89 -12.92 -2.59
CA PRO A 302 -11.31 -13.35 -1.30
C PRO A 302 -10.33 -14.53 -1.39
N GLY A 303 -10.45 -15.38 -2.42
CA GLY A 303 -9.50 -16.46 -2.67
C GLY A 303 -8.12 -15.97 -3.15
N SER A 304 -8.07 -14.86 -3.88
CA SER A 304 -6.83 -14.24 -4.35
C SER A 304 -6.23 -13.32 -3.28
N VAL A 305 -7.06 -12.51 -2.63
CA VAL A 305 -6.70 -11.61 -1.53
C VAL A 305 -7.82 -11.67 -0.50
N SER A 306 -7.58 -12.33 0.64
CA SER A 306 -8.60 -12.59 1.67
C SER A 306 -9.21 -11.31 2.24
N GLU A 307 -10.39 -11.45 2.84
CA GLU A 307 -11.04 -10.37 3.57
C GLU A 307 -10.16 -9.84 4.71
N GLY A 308 -9.37 -10.69 5.37
CA GLY A 308 -8.42 -10.25 6.39
C GLY A 308 -7.38 -9.27 5.86
N ILE A 309 -6.84 -9.51 4.65
CA ILE A 309 -5.89 -8.61 4.00
C ILE A 309 -6.57 -7.36 3.45
N PHE A 310 -7.74 -7.51 2.83
CA PHE A 310 -8.52 -6.37 2.35
C PHE A 310 -8.86 -5.41 3.51
N ASN A 311 -9.35 -5.95 4.62
CA ASN A 311 -9.65 -5.17 5.81
C ASN A 311 -8.39 -4.55 6.43
N SER A 312 -7.24 -5.23 6.39
CA SER A 312 -5.99 -4.67 6.93
C SER A 312 -5.45 -3.49 6.12
N LEU A 313 -5.71 -3.46 4.81
CA LEU A 313 -5.42 -2.33 3.92
C LEU A 313 -6.40 -1.17 4.12
N ALA A 314 -7.62 -1.47 4.56
CA ALA A 314 -8.66 -0.50 4.87
C ALA A 314 -8.53 0.12 6.28
N ILE A 315 -7.55 -0.29 7.08
CA ILE A 315 -7.34 0.29 8.41
C ILE A 315 -6.77 1.71 8.23
N SER A 316 -7.41 2.70 8.85
CA SER A 316 -7.03 4.12 8.78
C SER A 316 -5.61 4.44 9.28
N VAL A 317 -4.96 3.51 9.99
CA VAL A 317 -3.57 3.65 10.44
C VAL A 317 -2.52 3.22 9.40
N VAL A 318 -2.93 2.67 8.25
CA VAL A 318 -2.00 2.27 7.20
C VAL A 318 -1.23 3.50 6.70
N GLY A 319 0.10 3.41 6.70
CA GLY A 319 0.98 4.51 6.28
C GLY A 319 1.13 5.64 7.30
N LYS A 320 0.35 5.66 8.40
CA LYS A 320 0.49 6.64 9.48
C LYS A 320 1.77 6.41 10.27
N THR A 321 2.44 7.49 10.67
CA THR A 321 3.58 7.48 11.57
C THR A 321 3.10 7.73 13.00
N ILE A 322 3.27 6.76 13.89
CA ILE A 322 2.76 6.82 15.26
C ILE A 322 3.95 6.79 16.23
N MET A 323 4.04 7.79 17.09
CA MET A 323 5.07 7.87 18.13
C MET A 323 4.54 7.32 19.45
N ILE A 324 5.13 6.22 19.93
CA ILE A 324 4.82 5.61 21.22
C ILE A 324 5.92 5.98 22.22
N ASP A 325 5.54 6.68 23.27
CA ASP A 325 6.42 7.02 24.37
C ASP A 325 6.25 6.04 25.53
N ALA A 326 7.29 5.26 25.83
CA ALA A 326 7.31 4.44 27.04
C ALA A 326 7.82 5.33 28.19
N GLY A 327 6.94 5.75 29.10
CA GLY A 327 7.27 6.62 30.23
C GLY A 327 8.50 6.15 31.03
N HIS A 328 9.22 7.07 31.65
CA HIS A 328 10.39 6.78 32.51
C HIS A 328 11.51 6.00 31.77
N GLY A 329 12.37 5.27 32.49
CA GLY A 329 13.42 4.41 31.96
C GLY A 329 14.81 4.73 32.51
N GLY A 330 15.74 3.79 32.43
CA GLY A 330 17.10 3.90 32.94
C GLY A 330 17.12 4.28 34.42
N THR A 331 17.68 5.45 34.72
CA THR A 331 17.82 6.01 36.08
C THR A 331 16.52 6.47 36.70
N ASP A 332 15.46 6.66 35.91
CA ASP A 332 14.13 7.00 36.40
C ASP A 332 13.25 5.73 36.38
N PRO A 333 12.98 5.10 37.54
CA PRO A 333 12.14 3.92 37.61
C PRO A 333 10.64 4.22 37.43
N GLY A 334 10.23 5.49 37.56
CA GLY A 334 8.83 5.83 37.78
C GLY A 334 8.30 5.27 39.10
N ALA A 335 6.99 5.06 39.18
CA ALA A 335 6.35 4.49 40.35
C ALA A 335 6.73 3.01 40.55
N SER A 336 6.63 2.55 41.80
CA SER A 336 6.77 1.14 42.17
C SER A 336 5.64 0.74 43.11
N GLY A 337 5.27 -0.53 43.07
CA GLY A 337 4.27 -1.11 43.95
C GLY A 337 4.40 -2.63 44.06
N TYR A 338 3.46 -3.26 44.75
CA TYR A 338 3.53 -4.69 45.07
C TYR A 338 2.18 -5.36 44.84
N THR A 339 2.23 -6.54 44.22
CA THR A 339 1.07 -7.42 44.03
C THR A 339 0.51 -7.93 45.36
N SER A 340 -0.62 -8.63 45.32
CA SER A 340 -1.15 -9.38 46.45
C SER A 340 -0.13 -10.33 47.05
N GLY A 341 0.58 -11.06 46.20
CA GLY A 341 1.64 -11.99 46.56
C GLY A 341 3.01 -11.37 46.86
N GLY A 342 3.13 -10.04 46.91
CA GLY A 342 4.38 -9.36 47.28
C GLY A 342 5.42 -9.25 46.17
N THR A 343 5.07 -9.51 44.91
CA THR A 343 5.93 -9.26 43.77
C THR A 343 6.06 -7.77 43.52
N LYS A 344 7.28 -7.25 43.48
CA LYS A 344 7.54 -5.85 43.15
C LYS A 344 7.29 -5.59 41.67
N LEU A 345 6.56 -4.53 41.38
CA LEU A 345 6.36 -3.98 40.04
C LEU A 345 7.01 -2.60 39.94
N VAL A 346 7.53 -2.29 38.77
CA VAL A 346 8.19 -1.01 38.47
C VAL A 346 7.61 -0.47 37.17
N GLU A 347 7.17 0.79 37.19
CA GLU A 347 6.46 1.43 36.08
C GLU A 347 7.24 1.37 34.78
N LYS A 348 8.53 1.72 34.78
CA LYS A 348 9.35 1.74 33.56
C LYS A 348 9.36 0.40 32.81
N ASP A 349 9.24 -0.72 33.51
CA ASP A 349 9.24 -2.07 32.92
C ASP A 349 7.85 -2.41 32.35
N LEU A 350 6.79 -2.10 33.10
CA LEU A 350 5.40 -2.31 32.69
C LEU A 350 5.07 -1.51 31.42
N VAL A 351 5.44 -0.22 31.39
CA VAL A 351 5.11 0.66 30.26
C VAL A 351 5.97 0.34 29.03
N LEU A 352 7.20 -0.16 29.21
CA LEU A 352 8.01 -0.65 28.07
C LEU A 352 7.41 -1.92 27.45
N ASP A 353 6.96 -2.87 28.27
CA ASP A 353 6.29 -4.09 27.78
C ASP A 353 5.01 -3.74 26.99
N MET A 354 4.12 -2.93 27.57
CA MET A 354 2.88 -2.52 26.89
C MET A 354 3.16 -1.71 25.61
N SER A 355 4.13 -0.79 25.64
CA SER A 355 4.51 0.00 24.47
C SER A 355 5.05 -0.85 23.32
N LYS A 356 5.83 -1.90 23.62
CA LYS A 356 6.31 -2.87 22.60
C LYS A 356 5.18 -3.70 22.01
N ARG A 357 4.18 -4.08 22.82
CA ARG A 357 2.97 -4.76 22.33
C ARG A 357 2.19 -3.85 21.39
N ILE A 358 1.98 -2.57 21.75
CA ILE A 358 1.35 -1.57 20.88
C ILE A 358 2.14 -1.40 19.58
N GLN A 359 3.46 -1.27 19.66
CA GLN A 359 4.35 -1.20 18.49
C GLN A 359 4.13 -2.40 17.55
N SER A 360 4.09 -3.62 18.10
CA SER A 360 3.87 -4.84 17.30
C SER A 360 2.52 -4.83 16.58
N ARG A 361 1.45 -4.39 17.27
CA ARG A 361 0.10 -4.28 16.69
C ARG A 361 0.05 -3.25 15.56
N LEU A 362 0.56 -2.04 15.78
CA LEU A 362 0.59 -0.98 14.79
C LEU A 362 1.48 -1.32 13.58
N THR A 363 2.64 -1.94 13.82
CA THR A 363 3.54 -2.40 12.73
C THR A 363 2.88 -3.52 11.91
N SER A 364 2.10 -4.39 12.56
CA SER A 364 1.29 -5.42 11.88
C SER A 364 0.21 -4.82 10.98
N SER A 365 -0.31 -3.65 11.36
CA SER A 365 -1.29 -2.87 10.59
C SER A 365 -0.67 -1.82 9.68
N MET A 366 0.62 -2.01 9.35
CA MET A 366 1.33 -1.22 8.34
C MET A 366 1.44 0.27 8.68
N SER A 367 1.49 0.60 9.96
CA SER A 367 1.91 1.93 10.45
C SER A 367 3.42 1.98 10.66
N LYS A 368 4.01 3.17 10.47
CA LYS A 368 5.39 3.44 10.86
C LYS A 368 5.44 3.78 12.34
N VAL A 369 5.97 2.90 13.17
CA VAL A 369 6.03 3.14 14.63
C VAL A 369 7.39 3.65 15.05
N LEU A 370 7.40 4.81 15.70
CA LEU A 370 8.57 5.38 16.36
C LEU A 370 8.41 5.21 17.87
N MET A 371 9.51 4.93 18.57
CA MET A 371 9.49 4.87 20.03
C MET A 371 10.50 5.84 20.64
N THR A 372 10.15 6.49 21.75
CA THR A 372 11.11 7.33 22.50
C THR A 372 12.27 6.50 23.05
N ARG A 373 11.99 5.30 23.56
CA ARG A 373 12.96 4.26 23.93
C ARG A 373 12.46 2.86 23.56
N THR A 374 13.39 1.97 23.19
CA THR A 374 13.12 0.55 22.89
C THR A 374 13.74 -0.42 23.92
N GLY A 375 14.48 0.12 24.88
CA GLY A 375 15.10 -0.59 26.00
C GLY A 375 14.98 0.20 27.31
N ASP A 376 15.69 -0.26 28.34
CA ASP A 376 15.77 0.43 29.62
C ASP A 376 16.82 1.57 29.57
N THR A 377 16.48 2.61 28.82
CA THR A 377 17.27 3.86 28.73
C THR A 377 16.44 5.02 29.26
N TYR A 378 17.10 6.08 29.72
CA TYR A 378 16.43 7.27 30.25
C TYR A 378 16.40 8.40 29.21
N PRO A 379 15.32 8.55 28.42
CA PRO A 379 15.10 9.77 27.67
C PRO A 379 14.47 10.83 28.57
N THR A 380 15.09 12.01 28.59
CA THR A 380 14.58 13.20 29.27
C THR A 380 13.27 13.67 28.63
N LEU A 381 12.47 14.44 29.37
CA LEU A 381 11.23 15.03 28.84
C LEU A 381 11.48 15.88 27.59
N ASN A 382 12.60 16.62 27.55
CA ASN A 382 12.98 17.43 26.40
C ASN A 382 13.31 16.57 25.17
N GLU A 383 14.02 15.45 25.34
CA GLU A 383 14.33 14.54 24.22
C GLU A 383 13.07 13.88 23.67
N ARG A 384 12.12 13.49 24.53
CA ARG A 384 10.82 12.92 24.12
C ARG A 384 10.05 13.91 23.24
N VAL A 385 9.89 15.14 23.72
CA VAL A 385 9.19 16.22 23.01
C VAL A 385 9.92 16.59 21.71
N ALA A 386 11.24 16.75 21.75
CA ALA A 386 12.03 17.09 20.56
C ALA A 386 11.92 16.00 19.49
N LYS A 387 11.98 14.74 19.89
CA LYS A 387 11.82 13.60 18.98
C LYS A 387 10.42 13.55 18.40
N ALA A 388 9.36 13.76 19.19
CA ALA A 388 8.00 13.81 18.68
C ALA A 388 7.84 14.92 17.63
N ASN A 389 8.24 16.14 17.98
CA ASN A 389 8.10 17.33 17.13
C ASN A 389 8.92 17.30 15.84
N SER A 390 10.03 16.56 15.80
CA SER A 390 10.89 16.45 14.60
C SER A 390 10.65 15.19 13.76
N SER A 391 9.81 14.27 14.24
CA SER A 391 9.67 12.93 13.65
C SER A 391 8.79 12.84 12.41
N GLY A 392 7.91 13.83 12.20
CA GLY A 392 6.81 13.73 11.24
C GLY A 392 5.75 12.68 11.66
N ALA A 393 5.65 12.37 12.95
CA ALA A 393 4.57 11.52 13.46
C ALA A 393 3.21 12.23 13.38
N ASP A 394 2.18 11.48 13.03
CA ASP A 394 0.79 11.93 12.98
C ASP A 394 0.19 12.05 14.38
N ILE A 395 0.61 11.22 15.35
CA ILE A 395 0.17 11.29 16.75
C ILE A 395 1.30 10.88 17.73
N PHE A 396 1.15 11.29 18.99
CA PHE A 396 2.00 10.91 20.12
C PHE A 396 1.18 10.26 21.25
N VAL A 397 1.56 9.06 21.69
CA VAL A 397 0.89 8.35 22.79
C VAL A 397 1.93 7.97 23.86
N SER A 398 1.84 8.59 25.03
CA SER A 398 2.69 8.28 26.19
C SER A 398 2.01 7.29 27.12
N MET A 399 2.67 6.18 27.42
CA MET A 399 2.18 5.12 28.27
C MET A 399 2.78 5.22 29.67
N HIS A 400 1.91 5.25 30.68
CA HIS A 400 2.22 5.36 32.10
C HIS A 400 1.40 4.36 32.95
N VAL A 401 1.82 4.16 34.20
CA VAL A 401 0.97 3.56 35.23
C VAL A 401 0.95 4.46 36.45
N ASN A 402 -0.23 4.67 36.99
CA ASN A 402 -0.44 5.71 37.96
C ASN A 402 0.03 5.27 39.35
N SER A 403 0.17 6.24 40.25
CA SER A 403 0.41 5.98 41.65
C SER A 403 -0.11 7.11 42.53
N TYR A 404 -0.42 6.77 43.78
CA TYR A 404 -0.81 7.74 44.79
C TYR A 404 -0.21 7.39 46.15
N SER A 405 -0.22 8.35 47.07
CA SER A 405 0.34 8.18 48.42
C SER A 405 -0.45 7.17 49.28
N THR A 406 -1.71 6.92 48.94
CA THR A 406 -2.56 5.88 49.54
C THR A 406 -2.87 4.80 48.50
N SER A 407 -3.21 3.60 48.96
CA SER A 407 -3.51 2.45 48.10
C SER A 407 -4.95 2.40 47.57
N SER A 408 -5.80 3.36 47.97
CA SER A 408 -7.23 3.37 47.59
C SER A 408 -7.50 3.77 46.13
N PRO A 409 -6.81 4.77 45.53
CA PRO A 409 -7.02 5.13 44.13
C PRO A 409 -6.66 3.99 43.18
N HIS A 410 -7.57 3.71 42.24
CA HIS A 410 -7.46 2.65 41.24
C HIS A 410 -8.18 3.08 39.96
N GLY A 411 -7.97 2.31 38.89
CA GLY A 411 -8.63 2.48 37.59
C GLY A 411 -7.79 3.17 36.53
N THR A 412 -8.43 3.43 35.39
CA THR A 412 -7.78 3.89 34.15
C THR A 412 -8.21 5.31 33.80
N GLU A 413 -7.26 6.17 33.41
CA GLU A 413 -7.50 7.53 32.90
C GLU A 413 -6.61 7.83 31.69
N THR A 414 -7.07 8.76 30.85
CA THR A 414 -6.29 9.27 29.71
C THR A 414 -6.28 10.79 29.75
N TRP A 415 -5.10 11.36 29.62
CA TRP A 415 -4.85 12.80 29.72
C TRP A 415 -4.53 13.39 28.34
N TRP A 416 -5.02 14.59 28.08
CA TRP A 416 -4.71 15.39 26.89
C TRP A 416 -4.41 16.84 27.29
N ASN A 417 -3.90 17.64 26.35
CA ASN A 417 -3.64 19.05 26.58
C ASN A 417 -4.16 19.90 25.42
N SER A 418 -4.57 21.13 25.71
CA SER A 418 -5.18 22.05 24.75
C SER A 418 -4.19 23.00 24.06
N THR A 419 -2.89 22.94 24.38
CA THR A 419 -1.88 23.88 23.86
C THR A 419 -1.66 23.72 22.35
N TYR A 420 -1.63 22.49 21.85
CA TYR A 420 -1.47 22.17 20.43
C TYR A 420 -2.46 21.07 20.03
N GLU A 421 -2.99 21.14 18.80
CA GLU A 421 -3.88 20.12 18.23
C GLU A 421 -5.00 19.69 19.20
N SER A 422 -5.65 20.68 19.83
CA SER A 422 -6.54 20.47 20.98
C SER A 422 -7.70 19.51 20.68
N ALA A 423 -8.42 19.74 19.57
CA ALA A 423 -9.58 18.93 19.21
C ALA A 423 -9.17 17.48 18.93
N ASP A 424 -8.08 17.29 18.20
CA ASP A 424 -7.53 15.97 17.85
C ASP A 424 -6.96 15.24 19.08
N SER A 425 -6.25 15.94 19.96
CA SER A 425 -5.72 15.36 21.20
C SER A 425 -6.85 14.91 22.14
N GLN A 426 -7.93 15.70 22.23
CA GLN A 426 -9.10 15.32 22.99
C GLN A 426 -9.81 14.10 22.39
N LEU A 427 -10.05 14.09 21.07
CA LEU A 427 -10.67 12.96 20.37
C LEU A 427 -9.86 11.67 20.54
N LEU A 428 -8.53 11.77 20.40
CA LEU A 428 -7.61 10.64 20.59
C LEU A 428 -7.72 10.07 22.02
N ALA A 429 -7.78 10.95 23.03
CA ALA A 429 -7.93 10.54 24.42
C ALA A 429 -9.28 9.86 24.68
N GLU A 430 -10.36 10.39 24.10
CA GLU A 430 -11.72 9.83 24.20
C GLU A 430 -11.81 8.43 23.59
N GLU A 431 -11.27 8.22 22.39
CA GLU A 431 -11.30 6.90 21.75
C GLU A 431 -10.42 5.86 22.48
N ILE A 432 -9.25 6.26 22.96
CA ILE A 432 -8.38 5.38 23.75
C ILE A 432 -9.03 5.02 25.09
N GLN A 433 -9.55 6.00 25.83
CA GLN A 433 -10.21 5.77 27.11
C GLN A 433 -11.41 4.82 26.95
N LYS A 434 -12.24 5.06 25.92
CA LYS A 434 -13.41 4.21 25.64
C LYS A 434 -13.04 2.75 25.43
N GLU A 435 -12.03 2.48 24.60
CA GLU A 435 -11.56 1.12 24.31
C GLU A 435 -10.90 0.46 25.53
N LEU A 436 -10.12 1.21 26.32
CA LEU A 436 -9.51 0.72 27.55
C LEU A 436 -10.58 0.22 28.53
N ILE A 437 -11.60 1.03 28.80
CA ILE A 437 -12.65 0.66 29.75
C ILE A 437 -13.48 -0.52 29.24
N ALA A 438 -13.85 -0.53 27.96
CA ALA A 438 -14.58 -1.65 27.37
C ALA A 438 -13.81 -2.98 27.45
N THR A 439 -12.47 -2.94 27.42
CA THR A 439 -11.62 -4.13 27.34
C THR A 439 -11.13 -4.61 28.70
N LEU A 440 -10.75 -3.66 29.57
CA LEU A 440 -10.11 -3.94 30.85
C LEU A 440 -11.12 -4.12 31.97
N GLY A 441 -12.29 -3.46 31.90
CA GLY A 441 -13.27 -3.47 32.98
C GLY A 441 -12.78 -2.79 34.27
N THR A 442 -11.69 -2.02 34.20
CA THR A 442 -11.17 -1.21 35.31
C THR A 442 -12.11 -0.04 35.62
N TYR A 443 -11.97 0.54 36.81
CA TYR A 443 -12.72 1.73 37.18
C TYR A 443 -12.43 2.88 36.20
N ASN A 444 -13.48 3.44 35.58
CA ASN A 444 -13.35 4.51 34.60
C ASN A 444 -13.15 5.86 35.29
N ARG A 445 -11.91 6.37 35.24
CA ARG A 445 -11.56 7.69 35.80
C ARG A 445 -11.70 8.83 34.79
N GLY A 446 -12.06 8.50 33.55
CA GLY A 446 -12.39 9.45 32.49
C GLY A 446 -11.20 10.01 31.72
N VAL A 447 -11.54 10.85 30.75
CA VAL A 447 -10.60 11.69 30.00
C VAL A 447 -10.39 13.00 30.74
N LYS A 448 -9.15 13.47 30.83
CA LYS A 448 -8.79 14.66 31.63
C LYS A 448 -7.85 15.59 30.88
N HIS A 449 -7.95 16.88 31.17
CA HIS A 449 -6.98 17.88 30.72
C HIS A 449 -5.84 17.99 31.75
N GLY A 450 -4.59 18.00 31.30
CA GLY A 450 -3.43 18.10 32.18
C GLY A 450 -2.18 18.69 31.52
N ASP A 451 -1.36 19.35 32.32
CA ASP A 451 -0.16 20.10 31.89
C ASP A 451 1.13 19.25 31.91
N PHE A 452 1.02 17.96 31.60
CA PHE A 452 2.18 17.08 31.51
C PHE A 452 3.08 17.50 30.33
N ARG A 453 4.36 17.73 30.61
CA ARG A 453 5.35 18.27 29.64
C ARG A 453 5.32 17.57 28.28
N VAL A 454 5.20 16.23 28.26
CA VAL A 454 5.24 15.42 27.03
C VAL A 454 4.03 15.59 26.12
N ILE A 455 2.89 16.04 26.63
CA ILE A 455 1.69 16.35 25.82
C ILE A 455 1.45 17.85 25.67
N LYS A 456 1.91 18.66 26.64
CA LYS A 456 1.78 20.12 26.58
C LYS A 456 2.66 20.75 25.49
N ASP A 457 3.88 20.23 25.32
CA ASP A 457 4.88 20.83 24.43
C ASP A 457 5.09 20.05 23.12
N THR A 458 4.35 18.95 22.95
CA THR A 458 4.27 18.21 21.69
C THR A 458 3.29 18.90 20.76
N LYS A 459 3.73 19.19 19.53
CA LYS A 459 3.03 20.02 18.53
C LYS A 459 2.15 19.22 17.56
N ILE A 460 1.98 17.94 17.84
CA ILE A 460 1.11 17.00 17.11
C ILE A 460 0.06 16.47 18.12
N PRO A 461 -1.06 15.88 17.68
CA PRO A 461 -2.05 15.33 18.58
C PRO A 461 -1.41 14.38 19.60
N SER A 462 -1.64 14.60 20.88
CA SER A 462 -0.88 13.95 21.94
C SER A 462 -1.68 13.60 23.18
N VAL A 463 -1.42 12.41 23.72
CA VAL A 463 -2.09 11.89 24.92
C VAL A 463 -1.12 11.18 25.86
N LEU A 464 -1.47 11.15 27.15
CA LEU A 464 -0.81 10.36 28.19
C LEU A 464 -1.82 9.41 28.81
N VAL A 465 -1.54 8.10 28.74
CA VAL A 465 -2.43 7.03 29.18
C VAL A 465 -1.93 6.49 30.51
N GLU A 466 -2.77 6.51 31.53
CA GLU A 466 -2.55 5.90 32.83
C GLU A 466 -3.36 4.60 32.93
N VAL A 467 -2.71 3.46 32.69
CA VAL A 467 -3.40 2.18 32.47
C VAL A 467 -4.12 1.68 33.73
N ALA A 468 -3.46 1.78 34.89
CA ALA A 468 -3.94 1.36 36.21
C ALA A 468 -3.02 1.92 37.31
N PHE A 469 -3.33 1.72 38.59
CA PHE A 469 -2.51 2.20 39.71
C PHE A 469 -1.59 1.12 40.28
N VAL A 470 -0.27 1.29 40.20
CA VAL A 470 0.68 0.31 40.76
C VAL A 470 0.66 0.29 42.30
N SER A 471 0.19 1.36 42.94
CA SER A 471 0.05 1.48 44.40
C SER A 471 -1.23 0.83 44.96
N ASN A 472 -2.20 0.51 44.10
CA ASN A 472 -3.39 -0.25 44.49
C ASN A 472 -3.15 -1.74 44.23
N LYS A 473 -3.50 -2.57 45.21
CA LYS A 473 -3.13 -4.00 45.21
C LYS A 473 -3.86 -4.80 44.13
N ASP A 474 -5.14 -4.50 43.88
CA ASP A 474 -5.95 -5.16 42.85
C ASP A 474 -5.47 -4.76 41.44
N ASP A 475 -5.24 -3.47 41.21
CA ASP A 475 -4.64 -2.97 39.97
C ASP A 475 -3.22 -3.51 39.76
N ALA A 476 -2.42 -3.63 40.81
CA ALA A 476 -1.08 -4.23 40.74
C ALA A 476 -1.14 -5.71 40.34
N ASP A 477 -2.10 -6.48 40.86
CA ASP A 477 -2.30 -7.88 40.45
C ASP A 477 -2.69 -7.98 38.96
N LEU A 478 -3.53 -7.07 38.48
CA LEU A 478 -3.85 -6.95 37.05
C LEU A 478 -2.61 -6.60 36.24
N LEU A 479 -1.84 -5.60 36.65
CA LEU A 479 -0.61 -5.16 35.98
C LEU A 479 0.46 -6.25 35.93
N ALA A 480 0.55 -7.13 36.94
CA ALA A 480 1.46 -8.27 36.93
C ALA A 480 1.07 -9.33 35.88
N ASN A 481 -0.21 -9.42 35.52
CA ASN A 481 -0.72 -10.36 34.53
C ASN A 481 -0.38 -9.93 33.09
N SER A 482 0.39 -10.76 32.37
CA SER A 482 0.79 -10.50 30.98
C SER A 482 -0.41 -10.41 30.02
N THR A 483 -1.50 -11.13 30.27
CA THR A 483 -2.72 -11.08 29.48
C THR A 483 -3.43 -9.74 29.64
N PHE A 484 -3.45 -9.18 30.85
CA PHE A 484 -4.00 -7.84 31.10
C PHE A 484 -3.19 -6.78 30.35
N ARG A 485 -1.86 -6.84 30.40
CA ARG A 485 -1.00 -5.93 29.64
C ARG A 485 -1.19 -6.06 28.12
N GLN A 486 -1.42 -7.27 27.61
CA GLN A 486 -1.78 -7.47 26.20
C GLN A 486 -3.15 -6.84 25.87
N LYS A 487 -4.15 -7.02 26.74
CA LYS A 487 -5.47 -6.40 26.57
C LYS A 487 -5.38 -4.86 26.57
N ALA A 488 -4.57 -4.28 27.44
CA ALA A 488 -4.35 -2.84 27.50
C ALA A 488 -3.73 -2.32 26.19
N ALA A 489 -2.67 -3.00 25.70
CA ALA A 489 -2.05 -2.68 24.43
C ALA A 489 -3.02 -2.79 23.24
N ASP A 490 -3.86 -3.82 23.22
CA ASP A 490 -4.87 -4.04 22.19
C ASP A 490 -5.96 -2.96 22.22
N ALA A 491 -6.34 -2.50 23.40
CA ALA A 491 -7.31 -1.42 23.59
C ALA A 491 -6.77 -0.08 23.11
N VAL A 492 -5.54 0.28 23.48
CA VAL A 492 -4.87 1.50 22.97
C VAL A 492 -4.76 1.45 21.44
N TYR A 493 -4.36 0.31 20.88
CA TYR A 493 -4.31 0.09 19.43
C TYR A 493 -5.67 0.33 18.75
N ARG A 494 -6.78 -0.19 19.30
CA ARG A 494 -8.12 0.07 18.76
C ARG A 494 -8.54 1.53 18.92
N GLY A 495 -8.21 2.16 20.04
CA GLY A 495 -8.49 3.58 20.27
C GLY A 495 -7.81 4.47 19.22
N ILE A 496 -6.56 4.17 18.89
CA ILE A 496 -5.83 4.85 17.81
C ILE A 496 -6.51 4.65 16.45
N ILE A 497 -6.97 3.44 16.12
CA ILE A 497 -7.69 3.19 14.87
C ILE A 497 -9.01 3.97 14.82
N ASN A 498 -9.78 3.95 15.91
CA ASN A 498 -11.05 4.65 15.99
C ASN A 498 -10.86 6.16 15.85
N TYR A 499 -9.77 6.72 16.40
CA TYR A 499 -9.38 8.10 16.20
C TYR A 499 -9.17 8.42 14.71
N PHE A 500 -8.32 7.66 14.02
CA PHE A 500 -8.05 7.90 12.60
C PHE A 500 -9.24 7.58 11.68
N ASN A 501 -10.21 6.77 12.12
CA ASN A 501 -11.46 6.55 11.40
C ASN A 501 -12.44 7.74 11.51
N LYS A 502 -12.21 8.66 12.45
CA LYS A 502 -13.06 9.82 12.73
C LYS A 502 -12.43 11.15 12.31
N GLN A 503 -11.17 11.13 11.89
CA GLN A 503 -10.54 12.22 11.14
C GLN A 503 -11.07 12.22 9.71
#